data_AF-A0A6H1REH9-F1
#
_entry.id   AF-A0A6H1REH9-F1
#
_cell.length_a   1.000
_cell.length_b   1.000
_cell.length_c   1.000
_cell.angle_alpha   90.00
_cell.angle_beta   90.00
_cell.angle_gamma   90.00
#
_symmetry.space_group_name_H-M   'P 1'
#
loop_
_entity.id
_entity.type
_entity.pdbx_description
1 polymer ?
#
loop_
_entity_poly.entity_id
_entity_poly.type
_entity_poly.pdbx_seq_one_letter_code
_entity_poly.pdbx_strand_id
1 'polypeptide(L)'
;MNLATKHWPHLAAGRGEHLLAVPLGATEQHGPHLPLGTDTTIAEELCRRLAQRMPKILVAPAIPYGSSGEHAGFPGTLSIGQEAMPLSLS
;
A
#
# COMPACT_ATOMS: atom_id res chain seq x y z
N MET A 1 -1.99 11.62 -7.53
CA MET A 1 -1.44 11.08 -8.80
C MET A 1 -1.03 9.63 -8.56
N ASN A 2 -1.21 8.68 -9.48
CA ASN A 2 -0.80 7.27 -9.31
C ASN A 2 0.54 7.01 -10.02
N LEU A 3 1.52 6.42 -9.32
CA LEU A 3 2.84 6.09 -9.85
C LEU A 3 2.81 4.89 -10.80
N ALA A 4 1.97 3.89 -10.56
CA ALA A 4 1.87 2.66 -11.35
C ALA A 4 1.52 2.91 -12.82
N THR A 5 0.86 4.04 -13.10
CA THR A 5 0.43 4.43 -14.45
C THR A 5 1.34 5.48 -15.09
N LYS A 6 2.52 5.76 -14.51
CA LYS A 6 3.48 6.72 -15.04
C LYS A 6 4.56 6.03 -15.87
N HIS A 7 5.04 6.74 -16.88
CA HIS A 7 6.25 6.37 -17.59
C HIS A 7 7.44 7.07 -16.94
N TRP A 8 8.54 6.34 -16.74
CA TRP A 8 9.73 6.84 -16.03
C TRP A 8 10.30 8.17 -16.56
N PRO A 9 10.27 8.50 -17.87
CA PRO A 9 10.82 9.78 -18.33
C PRO A 9 10.03 10.99 -17.80
N HIS A 10 8.73 10.82 -17.55
CA HIS A 10 7.86 11.89 -17.02
C HIS A 10 8.10 12.19 -15.54
N LEU A 11 8.76 11.27 -14.81
CA LEU A 11 9.13 11.50 -13.40
C LEU A 11 10.38 12.38 -13.31
N ALA A 12 11.35 12.21 -14.22
CA ALA A 12 12.59 12.99 -14.25
C ALA A 12 12.40 14.44 -14.75
N ALA A 13 11.36 14.69 -15.55
CA ALA A 13 11.06 16.01 -16.09
C ALA A 13 10.33 16.95 -15.11
N GLY A 14 9.74 16.41 -14.03
CA GLY A 14 9.05 17.18 -13.00
C GLY A 14 10.02 17.83 -12.02
N ARG A 15 10.27 19.13 -12.13
CA ARG A 15 11.18 19.89 -11.26
C ARG A 15 10.61 20.21 -9.85
N GLY A 16 9.69 19.39 -9.33
CA GLY A 16 9.02 19.62 -8.05
C GLY A 16 9.20 18.45 -7.09
N GLU A 17 9.43 18.75 -5.81
CA GLU A 17 9.42 17.73 -4.75
C GLU A 17 8.00 17.14 -4.63
N HIS A 18 7.90 15.85 -4.95
CA HIS A 18 6.71 15.05 -4.68
C HIS A 18 6.84 14.39 -3.32
N LEU A 19 5.73 14.30 -2.58
CA LEU A 19 5.63 13.44 -1.41
C LEU A 19 5.01 12.11 -1.85
N LEU A 20 5.73 11.01 -1.65
CA LEU A 20 5.24 9.67 -1.97
C LEU A 20 4.39 9.14 -0.81
N ALA A 21 3.14 8.82 -1.09
CA ALA A 21 2.28 8.05 -0.21
C ALA A 21 2.35 6.58 -0.64
N VAL A 22 2.74 5.70 0.26
CA VAL A 22 2.84 4.25 0.03
C VAL A 22 1.67 3.57 0.72
N PRO A 23 0.67 3.05 -0.03
CA PRO A 23 -0.40 2.27 0.57
C PRO A 23 0.17 0.95 1.09
N LEU A 24 0.14 0.77 2.40
CA LEU A 24 0.59 -0.44 3.08
C LEU A 24 -0.61 -1.06 3.79
N GLY A 25 -0.88 -2.33 3.49
CA GLY A 25 -1.90 -3.12 4.16
C GLY A 25 -1.44 -4.56 4.36
N ALA A 26 -2.41 -5.46 4.48
CA ALA A 26 -2.18 -6.89 4.64
C ALA A 26 -3.27 -7.71 3.92
N THR A 27 -2.95 -8.99 3.71
CA THR A 27 -3.90 -10.02 3.31
C THR A 27 -4.12 -10.90 4.53
N GLU A 28 -5.11 -10.58 5.35
CA GLU A 28 -5.32 -11.23 6.65
C GLU A 28 -6.80 -11.37 7.01
N GLN A 29 -7.10 -12.31 7.90
CA GLN A 29 -8.45 -12.53 8.39
C GLN A 29 -9.04 -11.29 9.08
N HIS A 30 -10.31 -11.01 8.83
CA HIS A 30 -11.07 -9.93 9.46
C HIS A 30 -12.42 -10.43 10.00
N GLY A 31 -12.44 -11.69 10.47
CA GLY A 31 -13.67 -12.40 10.79
C GLY A 31 -14.53 -12.75 9.55
N PRO A 32 -15.75 -13.28 9.76
CA PRO A 32 -16.56 -13.87 8.68
C PRO A 32 -17.26 -12.86 7.76
N HIS A 33 -17.12 -11.56 8.04
CA HIS A 33 -17.93 -10.51 7.41
C HIS A 33 -17.11 -9.56 6.53
N LEU A 34 -15.77 -9.63 6.59
CA LEU A 34 -14.88 -8.75 5.86
C LEU A 34 -13.92 -9.55 4.96
N PRO A 35 -13.58 -9.02 3.76
CA PRO A 35 -12.58 -9.63 2.89
C PRO A 35 -11.18 -9.60 3.48
N LEU A 36 -10.30 -10.50 3.00
CA LEU A 36 -8.91 -10.59 3.46
C LEU A 36 -8.05 -9.35 3.13
N GLY A 37 -8.41 -8.61 2.07
CA GLY A 37 -7.69 -7.40 1.62
C GLY A 37 -8.26 -6.09 2.17
N THR A 38 -8.96 -6.14 3.30
CA THR A 38 -9.62 -4.97 3.89
C THR A 38 -8.62 -3.84 4.15
N ASP A 39 -7.46 -4.16 4.75
CA ASP A 39 -6.41 -3.18 5.04
C ASP A 39 -5.89 -2.48 3.80
N THR A 40 -5.57 -3.25 2.76
CA THR A 40 -5.07 -2.70 1.50
C THR A 40 -6.11 -1.79 0.85
N THR A 41 -7.38 -2.19 0.84
CA THR A 41 -8.48 -1.38 0.29
C THR A 41 -8.60 -0.04 1.01
N ILE A 42 -8.52 -0.04 2.35
CA ILE A 42 -8.58 1.18 3.15
C ILE A 42 -7.37 2.06 2.88
N ALA A 43 -6.15 1.49 2.88
CA ALA A 43 -4.92 2.22 2.65
C ALA A 43 -4.87 2.89 1.26
N GLU A 44 -5.30 2.18 0.21
CA GLU A 44 -5.41 2.71 -1.15
C GLU A 44 -6.39 3.88 -1.23
N GLU A 45 -7.57 3.72 -0.64
CA GLU A 45 -8.61 4.76 -0.66
C GLU A 45 -8.19 6.02 0.12
N LEU A 46 -7.52 5.85 1.26
CA LEU A 46 -6.94 6.96 2.02
C LEU A 46 -5.89 7.71 1.19
N CYS A 47 -4.95 6.98 0.57
CA CYS A 47 -3.92 7.59 -0.29
C CYS A 47 -4.54 8.29 -1.51
N ARG A 48 -5.57 7.68 -2.12
CA ARG A 48 -6.30 8.26 -3.24
C ARG A 48 -6.96 9.58 -2.85
N ARG A 49 -7.66 9.63 -1.72
CA ARG A 49 -8.29 10.88 -1.20
C ARG A 49 -7.26 11.93 -0.81
N LEU A 50 -6.15 11.52 -0.21
CA LEU A 50 -5.04 12.42 0.12
C LEU A 50 -4.50 13.10 -1.15
N ALA A 51 -4.28 12.31 -2.21
CA ALA A 51 -3.78 12.83 -3.48
C ALA A 51 -4.77 13.71 -4.25
N GLN A 52 -6.08 13.60 -3.98
CA GLN A 52 -7.08 14.54 -4.50
C GLN A 52 -7.05 15.89 -3.79
N ARG A 53 -6.68 15.91 -2.51
CA ARG A 53 -6.62 17.13 -1.69
C ARG A 53 -5.28 17.86 -1.80
N MET A 54 -4.21 17.13 -2.09
CA MET A 54 -2.84 17.65 -2.11
C MET A 54 -2.16 17.28 -3.45
N PRO A 55 -2.08 18.23 -4.42
CA PRO A 55 -1.56 17.96 -5.76
C PRO A 55 -0.11 17.45 -5.82
N LYS A 56 0.67 17.67 -4.75
CA LYS A 56 2.06 17.19 -4.64
C LYS A 56 2.19 15.70 -4.28
N ILE A 57 1.09 15.02 -3.95
CA ILE A 57 1.10 13.62 -3.53
C ILE A 57 1.10 12.68 -4.74
N LEU A 58 2.11 11.82 -4.77
CA LEU A 58 2.20 10.66 -5.65
C LEU A 58 1.88 9.41 -4.84
N VAL A 59 1.02 8.54 -5.36
CA VAL A 59 0.62 7.30 -4.69
C VAL A 59 1.37 6.15 -5.35
N ALA A 60 2.14 5.40 -4.56
CA ALA A 60 2.82 4.19 -4.99
C ALA A 60 1.81 3.04 -5.23
N PRO A 61 2.20 1.98 -5.96
CA PRO A 61 1.47 0.71 -5.90
C PRO A 61 1.33 0.23 -4.45
N ALA A 62 0.22 -0.42 -4.13
CA ALA A 62 -0.01 -0.93 -2.79
C ALA A 62 0.90 -2.12 -2.47
N ILE A 63 1.26 -2.25 -1.18
CA ILE A 63 1.93 -3.42 -0.62
C ILE A 63 0.87 -4.20 0.18
N PRO A 64 0.36 -5.33 -0.35
CA PRO A 64 -0.76 -6.06 0.26
C PRO A 64 -0.33 -7.13 1.26
N TYR A 65 0.92 -7.06 1.75
CA TYR A 65 1.50 -8.04 2.66
C TYR A 65 2.00 -7.34 3.92
N GLY A 66 1.53 -7.82 5.06
CA GLY A 66 1.94 -7.36 6.37
C GLY A 66 2.73 -8.41 7.14
N SER A 67 2.83 -8.16 8.44
CA SER A 67 3.44 -9.08 9.40
C SER A 67 2.35 -9.73 10.27
N SER A 68 1.43 -10.43 9.62
CA SER A 68 0.20 -10.99 10.20
C SER A 68 0.40 -12.38 10.80
N GLY A 69 1.56 -12.63 11.43
CA GLY A 69 1.95 -13.96 11.92
C GLY A 69 0.96 -14.58 12.91
N GLU A 70 0.36 -13.74 13.78
CA GLU A 70 -0.66 -14.14 14.75
C GLU A 70 -1.95 -14.68 14.10
N HIS A 71 -2.17 -14.38 12.82
CA HIS A 71 -3.34 -14.79 12.04
C HIS A 71 -3.05 -15.95 11.07
N ALA A 72 -1.86 -16.56 11.12
CA ALA A 72 -1.44 -17.62 10.19
C ALA A 72 -2.30 -18.89 10.27
N GLY A 73 -3.01 -19.11 11.38
CA GLY A 73 -3.95 -20.23 11.54
C GLY A 73 -5.23 -20.11 10.71
N PHE A 74 -5.52 -18.94 10.12
CA PHE A 74 -6.70 -18.70 9.31
C PHE A 74 -6.40 -18.88 7.82
N PRO A 75 -7.17 -19.71 7.10
CA PRO A 75 -6.96 -19.92 5.66
C PRO A 75 -7.02 -18.60 4.87
N GLY A 76 -6.02 -18.40 4.02
CA GLY A 76 -5.91 -17.23 3.16
C GLY A 76 -5.09 -16.06 3.73
N THR A 77 -4.73 -16.07 5.02
CA THR A 77 -3.78 -15.09 5.57
C THR A 77 -2.39 -15.28 4.95
N LEU A 78 -1.77 -14.19 4.49
CA LEU A 78 -0.41 -14.14 3.97
C LEU A 78 0.43 -13.18 4.82
N SER A 79 1.56 -13.66 5.34
CA SER A 79 2.47 -12.88 6.17
C SER A 79 3.90 -13.02 5.66
N ILE A 80 4.61 -11.89 5.54
CA ILE A 80 6.04 -11.87 5.20
C ILE A 80 6.93 -11.72 6.45
N GLY A 81 6.33 -11.55 7.63
CA GLY A 81 7.01 -11.46 8.91
C GLY A 81 7.68 -10.11 9.20
N GLN A 82 8.10 -9.93 10.45
CA GLN A 82 8.67 -8.68 10.95
C GLN A 82 10.02 -8.33 10.32
N GLU A 83 10.78 -9.34 9.87
CA GLU A 83 12.10 -9.13 9.26
C GLU A 83 11.99 -8.66 7.81
N ALA A 84 11.09 -9.27 7.01
CA ALA A 84 10.98 -8.94 5.59
C ALA A 84 10.10 -7.72 5.34
N MET A 85 9.13 -7.41 6.21
CA MET A 85 8.23 -6.29 6.01
C MET A 85 8.97 -4.95 5.85
N PRO A 86 9.91 -4.55 6.72
CA PRO A 86 10.60 -3.26 6.57
C PRO A 86 11.43 -3.16 5.27
N LEU A 87 11.94 -4.29 4.77
CA LEU A 87 12.70 -4.35 3.52
C LEU A 87 11.84 -4.00 2.29
N SER A 88 10.51 -4.18 2.38
CA SER A 88 9.59 -3.79 1.30
C SER A 88 9.42 -2.28 1.14
N LEU A 89 9.91 -1.48 2.11
CA LEU A 89 9.82 -0.02 2.15
C LEU A 89 11.18 0.68 1.89
N SER A 90 12.23 -0.10 1.61
CA SER A 90 13.60 0.38 1.43
C SER A 90 13.90 0.84 0.01
#